data_AF-A0A7U9CSQ0-F1
#
_entry.id   AF-A0A7U9CSQ0-F1
#
_cell.length_a   1.000
_cell.length_b   1.000
_cell.length_c   1.000
_cell.angle_alpha   90.00
_cell.angle_beta   90.00
_cell.angle_gamma   90.00
#
_symmetry.space_group_name_H-M   'P 1'
#
loop_
_entity.id
_entity.type
_entity.pdbx_description
1 polymer ?
#
loop_
_entity_poly.entity_id
_entity_poly.type
_entity_poly.pdbx_seq_one_letter_code
_entity_poly.pdbx_strand_id
1 'polypeptide(L)'
;MTTKGNNHVDLRNDHPSFHPNAKRQISIELPKGIAFDMSGSEFAVDWAMPQFYFHLITAYNILRHNGVPLGKADYVQHMFAYLRK
;
A
#
# COMPACT_ATOMS: atom_id res chain seq x y z
N MET A 1 -33.07 8.89 -36.61
CA MET A 1 -32.87 9.86 -35.51
C MET A 1 -32.88 9.05 -34.20
N THR A 2 -31.77 8.43 -33.76
CA THR A 2 -30.60 8.99 -33.01
C THR A 2 -31.09 9.84 -31.82
N THR A 3 -30.82 9.60 -30.53
CA THR A 3 -29.85 8.78 -29.78
C THR A 3 -30.41 8.54 -28.36
N LYS A 4 -30.35 7.33 -27.79
CA LYS A 4 -30.52 7.11 -26.34
C LYS A 4 -29.13 7.03 -25.69
N GLY A 5 -28.97 7.76 -24.60
CA GLY A 5 -27.71 8.14 -23.98
C GLY A 5 -26.78 7.00 -23.61
N ASN A 6 -25.50 7.23 -23.84
CA ASN A 6 -24.40 6.44 -23.28
C ASN A 6 -24.43 6.54 -21.76
N ASN A 7 -24.74 5.42 -21.09
CA ASN A 7 -24.43 5.20 -19.69
C ASN A 7 -22.92 5.00 -19.53
N HIS A 8 -22.12 6.02 -19.82
CA HIS A 8 -20.72 6.03 -19.40
C HIS A 8 -20.71 6.30 -17.91
N VAL A 9 -20.73 5.22 -17.12
CA VAL A 9 -20.42 5.29 -15.69
C VAL A 9 -18.98 5.76 -15.60
N ASP A 10 -18.80 7.02 -15.22
CA ASP A 10 -17.49 7.58 -14.97
C ASP A 10 -16.97 7.02 -13.63
N LEU A 11 -16.36 5.84 -13.70
CA LEU A 11 -15.72 5.16 -12.56
C LEU A 11 -14.61 6.01 -11.90
N ARG A 12 -14.24 7.17 -12.48
CA ARG A 12 -13.26 8.08 -11.88
C ARG A 12 -13.85 8.99 -10.82
N ASN A 13 -15.18 9.19 -10.80
CA ASN A 13 -15.84 10.15 -9.92
C ASN A 13 -16.71 9.53 -8.81
N ASP A 14 -16.87 8.20 -8.80
CA ASP A 14 -17.67 7.48 -7.80
C ASP A 14 -16.84 6.94 -6.63
N HIS A 15 -15.59 7.38 -6.47
CA HIS A 15 -14.76 6.89 -5.38
C HIS A 15 -15.28 7.51 -4.07
N PRO A 16 -15.88 6.73 -3.13
CA PRO A 16 -16.01 7.24 -1.78
C PRO A 16 -14.59 7.59 -1.34
N SER A 17 -14.41 8.83 -0.89
CA SER A 17 -13.12 9.37 -0.42
C SER A 17 -12.53 8.57 0.75
N PHE A 18 -13.28 7.58 1.26
CA PHE A 18 -12.87 6.63 2.27
C PHE A 18 -13.30 5.22 1.88
N HIS A 19 -12.35 4.30 1.79
CA HIS A 19 -12.63 2.87 1.66
C HIS A 19 -13.46 2.43 2.89
N PRO A 20 -14.50 1.60 2.74
CA PRO A 20 -15.37 1.22 3.87
C PRO A 20 -14.61 0.61 5.06
N ASN A 21 -13.46 -0.03 4.80
CA ASN A 21 -12.59 -0.56 5.86
C ASN A 21 -11.76 0.50 6.60
N ALA A 22 -11.70 1.75 6.13
CA ALA A 22 -10.92 2.80 6.80
C ALA A 22 -11.42 3.06 8.23
N LYS A 23 -12.72 2.88 8.49
CA LYS A 23 -13.33 3.06 9.82
C LYS A 23 -13.43 1.78 10.64
N ARG A 24 -13.07 0.63 10.08
CA ARG A 24 -13.12 -0.65 10.80
C ARG A 24 -12.11 -0.61 11.94
N GLN A 25 -12.52 -0.99 13.15
CA GLN A 25 -11.59 -1.12 14.25
C GLN A 25 -10.76 -2.39 14.12
N ILE A 26 -9.47 -2.26 14.37
CA ILE A 26 -8.45 -3.30 14.32
C ILE A 26 -7.70 -3.26 15.66
N SER A 27 -7.56 -4.42 16.29
CA SER A 27 -6.76 -4.59 17.50
C SER A 27 -5.61 -5.54 17.22
N ILE A 28 -4.40 -5.15 17.60
CA ILE A 28 -3.20 -6.00 17.56
C ILE A 28 -2.82 -6.32 18.99
N GLU A 29 -3.00 -7.59 19.37
CA GLU A 29 -2.60 -8.09 20.68
C GLU A 29 -1.14 -8.56 20.65
N LEU A 30 -0.36 -8.12 21.63
CA LEU A 30 1.03 -8.46 21.84
C LEU A 30 1.23 -9.18 23.18
N PRO A 31 2.35 -9.89 23.37
CA PRO A 31 2.68 -10.52 24.63
C PRO A 31 2.63 -9.53 25.81
N LYS A 32 2.36 -10.05 27.01
CA LYS A 32 2.24 -9.26 28.25
C LYS A 32 1.03 -8.31 28.30
N GLY A 33 -0.01 -8.59 27.50
CA GLY A 33 -1.28 -7.87 27.56
C GLY A 33 -1.22 -6.46 26.96
N ILE A 34 -0.25 -6.19 26.09
CA ILE A 34 -0.17 -4.94 25.34
C ILE A 34 -1.07 -5.06 24.13
N ALA A 35 -1.90 -4.05 23.87
CA ALA A 35 -2.74 -3.97 22.68
C ALA A 35 -2.60 -2.61 21.99
N PHE A 36 -2.67 -2.62 20.66
CA PHE A 36 -2.80 -1.43 19.85
C PHE A 36 -4.16 -1.45 19.14
N ASP A 37 -5.04 -0.52 19.51
CA ASP A 37 -6.33 -0.33 18.89
C ASP A 37 -6.28 0.84 17.92
N MET A 38 -6.69 0.59 16.68
CA MET A 38 -6.57 1.53 15.57
C MET A 38 -7.78 1.41 14.64
N SER A 39 -8.17 2.50 14.00
CA SER A 39 -8.99 2.45 12.80
C SER A 39 -8.21 1.78 11.65
N GLY A 40 -8.93 1.29 10.63
CA GLY A 40 -8.31 0.69 9.46
C GLY A 40 -7.37 1.64 8.72
N SER A 41 -7.64 2.95 8.72
CA SER A 41 -6.72 3.95 8.16
C SER A 41 -5.43 4.09 8.97
N GLU A 42 -5.53 4.17 10.30
CA GLU A 42 -4.36 4.27 11.19
C GLU A 42 -3.53 2.99 11.12
N PHE A 43 -4.18 1.82 11.13
CA PHE A 43 -3.49 0.55 10.93
C PHE A 43 -2.72 0.52 9.61
N ALA A 44 -3.31 0.96 8.51
CA ALA A 44 -2.66 0.92 7.20
C ALA A 44 -1.43 1.85 7.14
N VAL A 45 -1.56 3.08 7.63
CA VAL A 45 -0.53 4.13 7.52
C VAL A 45 0.54 4.01 8.59
N ASP A 46 0.15 3.76 9.84
CA ASP A 46 1.04 3.85 11.00
C ASP A 46 1.62 2.49 11.40
N TRP A 47 0.94 1.38 11.07
CA TRP A 47 1.41 0.03 11.40
C TRP A 47 1.88 -0.75 10.18
N ALA A 48 0.97 -1.08 9.27
CA ALA A 48 1.23 -2.04 8.19
C ALA A 48 2.28 -1.52 7.20
N MET A 49 2.16 -0.26 6.77
CA MET A 49 3.07 0.32 5.79
C MET A 49 4.52 0.42 6.30
N PRO A 50 4.80 0.95 7.52
CA PRO A 50 6.16 0.96 8.06
C PRO A 50 6.75 -0.43 8.25
N GLN A 51 5.97 -1.39 8.77
CA GLN A 51 6.42 -2.77 8.97
C GLN A 51 6.80 -3.45 7.65
N PHE A 52 5.97 -3.27 6.62
CA PHE A 52 6.25 -3.81 5.29
C PHE A 52 7.57 -3.26 4.72
N TYR A 53 7.77 -1.95 4.74
CA TYR A 53 8.99 -1.34 4.20
C TYR A 53 10.22 -1.67 5.04
N PHE A 54 10.10 -1.75 6.37
CA PHE A 54 11.17 -2.18 7.25
C PHE A 54 11.69 -3.57 6.88
N HIS A 55 10.79 -4.55 6.70
CA HIS A 55 11.18 -5.91 6.33
C HIS A 55 11.67 -5.99 4.88
N LEU A 56 11.03 -5.29 3.94
CA LEU A 56 11.43 -5.30 2.53
C LEU A 56 12.85 -4.73 2.34
N ILE A 57 13.15 -3.57 2.93
CA ILE A 57 14.49 -2.98 2.81
C ILE A 57 15.54 -3.81 3.54
N THR A 58 15.17 -4.43 4.66
CA THR A 58 16.06 -5.33 5.41
C THR A 58 16.45 -6.55 4.56
N ALA A 59 15.48 -7.20 3.92
CA ALA A 59 15.73 -8.33 3.02
C ALA A 59 16.61 -7.92 1.82
N TYR A 60 16.28 -6.79 1.18
CA TYR A 60 17.10 -6.21 0.10
C TYR A 60 18.55 -5.99 0.55
N ASN A 61 18.76 -5.41 1.75
CA ASN A 61 20.07 -5.13 2.30
C ASN A 61 20.86 -6.41 2.61
N ILE A 62 20.24 -7.42 3.22
CA ILE A 62 20.89 -8.71 3.51
C ILE A 62 21.36 -9.38 2.21
N LEU A 63 20.50 -9.45 1.20
CA LEU A 63 20.84 -10.08 -0.09
C LEU A 63 21.97 -9.31 -0.79
N ARG A 64 21.86 -7.98 -0.85
CA ARG A 64 22.89 -7.12 -1.45
C ARG A 64 24.21 -7.21 -0.71
N HIS A 65 24.19 -7.29 0.63
CA HIS A 65 25.39 -7.48 1.44
C HIS A 65 26.07 -8.83 1.16
N ASN A 66 25.29 -9.87 0.89
CA ASN A 66 25.80 -11.20 0.50
C ASN A 66 26.19 -11.31 -0.99
N GLY A 67 26.31 -10.20 -1.71
CA GLY A 67 26.80 -10.17 -3.08
C GLY A 67 25.76 -10.47 -4.16
N VAL A 68 24.47 -10.58 -3.81
CA VAL A 68 23.40 -10.64 -4.83
C VAL A 68 23.39 -9.29 -5.57
N PRO A 69 23.42 -9.28 -6.92
CA PRO A 69 23.57 -8.06 -7.72
C PRO A 69 22.28 -7.24 -7.82
N LEU A 70 21.64 -6.96 -6.68
CA LEU A 70 20.47 -6.09 -6.60
C LEU A 70 20.89 -4.63 -6.72
N GLY A 71 20.06 -3.81 -7.38
CA GLY A 71 20.19 -2.38 -7.55
C GLY A 71 18.97 -1.62 -7.02
N LYS A 72 19.07 -0.29 -6.99
CA LYS A 72 17.92 0.57 -6.62
C LYS A 72 16.72 0.32 -7.53
N ALA A 73 16.97 0.07 -8.82
CA ALA A 73 15.94 -0.24 -9.81
C ALA A 73 15.12 -1.49 -9.47
N ASP A 74 15.70 -2.48 -8.80
CA ASP A 74 15.00 -3.69 -8.34
C ASP A 74 14.10 -3.39 -7.14
N TYR A 75 14.49 -2.44 -6.28
CA TYR A 75 13.67 -1.99 -5.15
C TYR A 75 12.50 -1.08 -5.60
N VAL A 76 12.71 -0.23 -6.61
CA VAL A 76 11.70 0.74 -7.08
C VAL A 76 11.13 0.41 -8.47
N GLN A 77 10.93 -0.87 -8.79
CA GLN A 77 10.45 -1.29 -10.13
C GLN A 77 9.17 -0.56 -10.60
N HIS A 78 8.27 -0.21 -9.68
CA HIS A 78 7.06 0.55 -9.99
C HIS A 78 7.34 1.94 -10.63
N MET A 79 8.54 2.50 -10.41
CA MET A 79 8.93 3.79 -10.99
C MET A 79 9.13 3.72 -12.52
N PHE A 80 9.30 2.52 -13.09
CA PHE A 80 9.44 2.37 -14.54
C PHE A 80 8.18 2.79 -15.30
N ALA A 81 7.00 2.77 -14.67
CA ALA A 81 5.77 3.28 -15.27
C ALA A 81 5.81 4.81 -15.52
N TYR A 82 6.70 5.54 -14.84
CA TYR A 82 6.84 6.99 -14.94
C TYR A 82 8.06 7.43 -15.77
N LEU A 83 8.83 6.47 -16.30
CA LEU A 83 10.01 6.77 -17.09
C LEU A 83 9.60 7.43 -18.42
N ARG A 84 10.20 8.59 -18.73
CA ARG A 84 10.11 9.25 -20.04
C ARG A 84 11.53 9.38 -20.61
N LYS A 85 11.69 9.08 -21.90
CA LYS A 85 12.96 9.19 -22.64
C LYS A 85 12.97 10.46 -23.48
#